data_AF-A0A3E2VUI2-F1
#
_entry.id   AF-A0A3E2VUI2-F1
#
_cell.length_a   1.000
_cell.length_b   1.000
_cell.length_c   1.000
_cell.angle_alpha   90.00
_cell.angle_beta   90.00
_cell.angle_gamma   90.00
#
_symmetry.space_group_name_H-M   'P 1'
#
loop_
_entity.id
_entity.type
_entity.pdbx_description
1 polymer ?
#
loop_
_entity_poly.entity_id
_entity_poly.type
_entity_poly.pdbx_seq_one_letter_code
_entity_poly.pdbx_strand_id
1 'polypeptide(L)'
;MVKTKANNVLNYCNDLFFKYTLSREDTESVYARNTIIQRVTGIRVKESRVLNPNLDPGVIGKKRIILDVHVKDEAGRFFNLEMQTTYAGIAEMMRFEFYGARALNNQLKSSEKYRDLKPVYQIIFIEKYAWNNKNLINHY
;
A
#
# COMPACT_ATOMS: atom_id res chain seq x y z
N MET A 1 -12.60 40.35 -12.12
CA MET A 1 -13.13 38.99 -11.85
C MET A 1 -12.12 38.23 -11.00
N VAL A 2 -12.42 37.99 -9.73
CA VAL A 2 -11.60 37.15 -8.85
C VAL A 2 -11.86 35.70 -9.24
N LYS A 3 -10.83 34.97 -9.68
CA LYS A 3 -10.93 33.51 -9.91
C LYS A 3 -11.06 32.84 -8.54
N THR A 4 -12.28 32.48 -8.17
CA THR A 4 -12.54 31.62 -7.02
C THR A 4 -11.83 30.28 -7.27
N LYS A 5 -10.80 29.94 -6.48
CA LYS A 5 -10.21 28.59 -6.48
C LYS A 5 -11.33 27.62 -6.15
N ALA A 6 -11.70 26.75 -7.09
CA ALA A 6 -12.56 25.62 -6.78
C ALA A 6 -11.88 24.80 -5.68
N ASN A 7 -12.52 24.67 -4.52
CA ASN A 7 -12.11 23.71 -3.50
C ASN A 7 -12.40 22.32 -4.06
N ASN A 8 -11.45 21.77 -4.82
CA ASN A 8 -11.51 20.39 -5.27
C ASN A 8 -11.40 19.48 -4.05
N VAL A 9 -12.53 19.02 -3.53
CA VAL A 9 -12.59 17.95 -2.54
C VAL A 9 -11.97 16.72 -3.21
N LEU A 10 -10.85 16.24 -2.68
CA LEU A 10 -10.21 15.01 -3.16
C LEU A 10 -11.10 13.82 -2.79
N ASN A 11 -11.40 12.97 -3.77
CA ASN A 11 -12.13 11.72 -3.55
C ASN A 11 -11.30 10.79 -2.65
N TYR A 12 -11.93 10.01 -1.76
CA TYR A 12 -11.26 9.02 -0.92
C TYR A 12 -10.50 7.95 -1.71
N CYS A 13 -10.94 7.66 -2.94
CA CYS A 13 -10.23 6.76 -3.84
C CYS A 13 -8.98 7.40 -4.47
N ASN A 14 -8.70 8.69 -4.24
CA ASN A 14 -7.51 9.33 -4.77
C ASN A 14 -6.25 8.78 -4.08
N ASP A 15 -5.26 8.39 -4.89
CA ASP A 15 -3.99 7.82 -4.44
C ASP A 15 -3.16 8.80 -3.58
N LEU A 16 -3.16 10.10 -3.91
CA LEU A 16 -2.51 11.13 -3.09
C LEU A 16 -3.21 11.30 -1.73
N PHE A 17 -4.54 11.36 -1.70
CA PHE A 17 -5.30 11.40 -0.45
C PHE A 17 -5.03 10.15 0.41
N PHE A 18 -5.03 8.97 -0.22
CA PHE A 18 -4.74 7.70 0.44
C PHE A 18 -3.33 7.70 1.05
N LYS A 19 -2.31 8.07 0.26
CA LYS A 19 -0.91 8.19 0.71
C LYS A 19 -0.83 9.15 1.89
N TYR A 20 -1.41 10.34 1.78
CA TYR A 20 -1.39 11.35 2.85
C TYR A 20 -2.05 10.85 4.13
N THR A 21 -3.22 10.20 4.01
CA THR A 21 -4.01 9.73 5.16
C THR A 21 -3.34 8.60 5.91
N LEU A 22 -2.63 7.70 5.23
CA LEU A 22 -2.07 6.50 5.86
C LEU A 22 -0.57 6.57 6.16
N SER A 23 0.17 7.52 5.56
CA SER A 23 1.63 7.61 5.70
C SER A 23 2.11 8.38 6.94
N ARG A 24 1.20 9.03 7.68
CA ARG A 24 1.55 9.81 8.85
C ARG A 24 1.63 8.92 10.09
N GLU A 25 2.40 9.37 11.07
CA GLU A 25 2.61 8.67 12.36
C GLU A 25 1.79 9.31 13.49
N ASP A 26 0.74 10.06 13.15
CA ASP A 26 -0.25 10.51 14.14
C ASP A 26 -1.27 9.41 14.46
N THR A 27 -1.96 9.58 15.60
CA THR A 27 -2.88 8.58 16.16
C THR A 27 -3.95 8.12 15.17
N GLU A 28 -4.52 9.05 14.40
CA GLU A 28 -5.62 8.75 13.47
C GLU A 28 -5.12 7.96 12.25
N SER A 29 -4.00 8.37 11.66
CA SER A 29 -3.37 7.66 10.55
C SER A 29 -2.92 6.25 10.94
N VAL A 30 -2.32 6.09 12.12
CA VAL A 30 -1.92 4.79 12.65
C VAL A 30 -3.14 3.91 12.92
N TYR A 31 -4.19 4.46 13.55
CA TYR A 31 -5.43 3.74 13.80
C TYR A 31 -6.10 3.27 12.51
N ALA A 32 -6.24 4.17 11.52
CA ALA A 32 -6.84 3.84 10.23
C ALA A 32 -6.08 2.71 9.53
N ARG A 33 -4.75 2.82 9.46
CA ARG A 33 -3.90 1.84 8.79
C ARG A 33 -3.89 0.48 9.49
N ASN A 34 -3.76 0.46 10.81
CA ASN A 34 -3.81 -0.78 11.60
C ASN A 34 -5.18 -1.45 11.49
N THR A 35 -6.26 -0.65 11.45
CA THR A 35 -7.62 -1.17 11.26
C THR A 35 -7.76 -1.83 9.89
N ILE A 36 -7.28 -1.21 8.81
CA ILE A 36 -7.28 -1.81 7.48
C ILE A 36 -6.53 -3.14 7.49
N ILE A 37 -5.30 -3.17 8.01
CA ILE A 37 -4.49 -4.38 8.08
C ILE A 37 -5.23 -5.49 8.83
N GLN A 38 -5.78 -5.18 10.00
CA GLN A 38 -6.50 -6.17 10.82
C GLN A 38 -7.76 -6.68 10.13
N ARG A 39 -8.53 -5.82 9.47
CA ARG A 39 -9.78 -6.21 8.80
C ARG A 39 -9.53 -7.06 7.57
N VAL A 40 -8.47 -6.78 6.82
CA VAL A 40 -8.14 -7.53 5.60
C VAL A 40 -7.43 -8.85 5.94
N THR A 41 -6.49 -8.84 6.88
CA THR A 41 -5.60 -10.00 7.12
C THR A 41 -5.97 -10.82 8.35
N GLY A 42 -6.82 -10.31 9.24
CA GLY A 42 -7.07 -10.88 10.57
C GLY A 42 -5.94 -10.62 11.59
N ILE A 43 -4.82 -10.02 11.17
CA ILE A 43 -3.67 -9.77 12.04
C ILE A 43 -3.93 -8.53 12.91
N ARG A 44 -3.98 -8.72 14.23
CA ARG A 44 -4.05 -7.60 15.17
C ARG A 44 -2.68 -6.95 15.31
N VAL A 45 -2.51 -5.79 14.69
CA VAL A 45 -1.31 -4.95 14.78
C VAL A 45 -1.41 -4.04 16.00
N LYS A 46 -0.41 -4.07 16.89
CA LYS A 46 -0.33 -3.14 18.04
C LYS A 46 0.35 -1.84 17.64
N GLU A 47 1.45 -1.95 16.92
CA GLU A 47 2.26 -0.82 16.47
C GLU A 47 2.65 -1.04 15.02
N SER A 48 2.64 0.03 14.23
CA SER A 48 3.22 -0.05 12.90
C SER A 48 3.85 1.27 12.50
N ARG A 49 4.87 1.18 11.66
CA ARG A 49 5.63 2.32 11.17
C ARG A 49 5.65 2.33 9.65
N VAL A 50 5.53 3.52 9.09
CA VAL A 50 5.65 3.79 7.66
C VAL A 50 7.13 3.94 7.30
N LEU A 51 7.57 3.17 6.31
CA LEU A 51 8.95 3.12 5.85
C LEU A 51 9.25 4.18 4.78
N ASN A 52 8.21 4.67 4.10
CA ASN A 52 8.30 5.66 3.03
C ASN A 52 7.37 6.87 3.29
N PRO A 53 7.54 7.62 4.40
CA PRO A 53 6.60 8.69 4.79
C PRO A 53 6.64 9.91 3.87
N ASN A 54 7.73 10.08 3.10
CA ASN A 54 7.94 11.27 2.27
C ASN A 54 6.99 11.29 1.07
N LEU A 55 6.23 12.37 0.96
CA LEU A 55 5.53 12.79 -0.25
C LEU A 55 6.43 13.81 -0.97
N ASP A 56 7.30 13.35 -1.85
CA ASP A 56 8.12 14.27 -2.65
C ASP A 56 7.19 15.03 -3.63
N PRO A 57 7.15 16.38 -3.58
CA PRO A 57 6.32 17.20 -4.46
C PRO A 57 6.59 16.95 -5.95
N GLY A 58 7.81 16.53 -6.32
CA GLY A 58 8.19 16.17 -7.69
C GLY A 58 7.58 14.86 -8.20
N VAL A 59 6.92 14.11 -7.31
CA VAL A 59 6.23 12.85 -7.58
C VAL A 59 4.75 13.08 -7.91
N ILE A 60 4.21 14.26 -7.59
CA ILE A 60 2.83 14.64 -7.92
C ILE A 60 2.69 14.60 -9.46
N GLY A 61 2.05 13.55 -9.98
CA GLY A 61 1.90 13.29 -11.41
C GLY A 61 2.91 12.31 -12.04
N LYS A 62 3.87 11.73 -11.29
CA LYS A 62 4.83 10.72 -11.78
C LYS A 62 4.66 9.38 -11.06
N LYS A 63 4.65 8.30 -11.85
CA LYS A 63 4.63 6.85 -11.51
C LYS A 63 3.93 6.44 -10.20
N ARG A 64 2.79 5.75 -10.36
CA ARG A 64 1.88 5.25 -9.31
C ARG A 64 2.56 4.56 -8.10
N ILE A 65 3.63 3.80 -8.35
CA ILE A 65 4.37 3.00 -7.34
C ILE A 65 4.88 3.83 -6.15
N ILE A 66 5.13 5.14 -6.33
CA ILE A 66 5.68 5.98 -5.26
C ILE A 66 4.59 6.38 -4.25
N LEU A 67 3.31 6.23 -4.60
CA LEU A 67 2.16 6.56 -3.75
C LEU A 67 1.69 5.38 -2.88
N ASP A 68 2.33 4.23 -2.99
CA ASP A 68 2.16 3.10 -2.09
C ASP A 68 2.61 3.45 -0.66
N VAL A 69 1.99 2.82 0.34
CA VAL A 69 2.35 2.96 1.76
C VAL A 69 3.01 1.68 2.24
N HIS A 70 4.32 1.75 2.47
CA HIS A 70 5.10 0.62 2.97
C HIS A 70 5.12 0.67 4.49
N VAL A 71 4.66 -0.40 5.12
CA VAL A 71 4.45 -0.48 6.57
C VAL A 71 5.18 -1.68 7.12
N LYS A 72 5.69 -1.55 8.34
CA LYS A 72 6.21 -2.66 9.14
C LYS A 72 5.53 -2.71 10.50
N ASP A 73 5.05 -3.88 10.92
CA ASP A 73 4.48 -4.09 12.26
C ASP A 73 5.54 -4.43 13.32
N GLU A 74 5.12 -4.57 14.57
CA GLU A 74 5.98 -4.94 15.69
C GLU A 74 6.63 -6.32 15.57
N ALA A 75 6.03 -7.24 14.80
CA ALA A 75 6.56 -8.58 14.54
C ALA A 75 7.53 -8.62 13.35
N GLY A 76 7.70 -7.47 12.68
CA GLY A 76 8.57 -7.28 11.53
C GLY A 76 7.94 -7.70 10.20
N ARG A 77 6.64 -7.96 10.15
CA ARG A 77 5.89 -8.24 8.91
C ARG A 77 5.78 -6.98 8.07
N PHE A 78 5.82 -7.14 6.75
CA PHE A 78 5.71 -6.03 5.81
C PHE A 78 4.33 -5.97 5.19
N PHE A 79 3.77 -4.76 5.10
CA PHE A 79 2.51 -4.51 4.41
C PHE A 79 2.75 -3.43 3.35
N ASN A 80 2.34 -3.70 2.12
CA ASN A 80 2.25 -2.70 1.07
C ASN A 80 0.78 -2.35 0.85
N LEU A 81 0.39 -1.10 1.11
CA LEU A 81 -0.97 -0.62 0.90
C LEU A 81 -1.01 0.26 -0.34
N GLU A 82 -1.81 -0.12 -1.32
CA GLU A 82 -1.86 0.52 -2.65
C GLU A 82 -3.31 0.89 -2.99
N MET A 83 -3.53 2.14 -3.40
CA MET A 83 -4.80 2.59 -3.98
C MET A 83 -4.65 2.67 -5.48
N GLN A 84 -5.38 1.82 -6.21
CA GLN A 84 -5.30 1.76 -7.65
C GLN A 84 -6.61 2.26 -8.29
N THR A 85 -6.57 3.50 -8.76
CA THR A 85 -7.72 4.22 -9.34
C THR A 85 -8.03 3.89 -10.80
N THR A 86 -7.12 3.20 -11.48
CA THR A 86 -7.38 2.79 -12.87
C THR A 86 -6.96 1.34 -13.05
N TYR A 87 -7.74 0.59 -13.81
CA TYR A 87 -7.45 -0.80 -14.07
C TYR A 87 -7.12 -1.00 -15.55
N ALA A 88 -5.90 -1.41 -15.85
CA ALA A 88 -5.41 -1.61 -17.22
C ALA A 88 -5.49 -3.09 -17.68
N GLY A 89 -6.27 -3.94 -16.99
CA GLY A 89 -6.41 -5.34 -17.38
C GLY A 89 -5.29 -6.25 -16.84
N ILE A 90 -5.02 -7.33 -17.57
CA ILE A 90 -4.13 -8.43 -17.16
C ILE A 90 -2.70 -7.96 -16.87
N ALA A 91 -2.19 -7.00 -17.64
CA ALA A 91 -0.84 -6.47 -17.45
C ALA A 91 -0.64 -5.82 -16.07
N GLU A 92 -1.67 -5.15 -15.54
CA GLU A 92 -1.63 -4.54 -14.20
C GLU A 92 -1.64 -5.61 -13.11
N MET A 93 -2.41 -6.69 -13.30
CA MET A 93 -2.45 -7.82 -12.37
C MET A 93 -1.10 -8.56 -12.31
N MET A 94 -0.47 -8.82 -13.47
CA MET A 94 0.88 -9.41 -13.51
C MET A 94 1.91 -8.51 -12.80
N ARG A 95 1.72 -7.19 -12.86
CA ARG A 95 2.58 -6.23 -12.14
C ARG A 95 2.44 -6.39 -10.62
N PHE A 96 1.23 -6.58 -10.12
CA PHE A 96 0.99 -6.83 -8.69
C PHE A 96 1.70 -8.10 -8.22
N GLU A 97 1.52 -9.21 -8.93
CA GLU A 97 2.18 -10.48 -8.59
C GLU A 97 3.71 -10.35 -8.61
N PHE A 98 4.26 -9.69 -9.64
CA PHE A 98 5.70 -9.47 -9.76
C PHE A 98 6.24 -8.60 -8.62
N TYR A 99 5.55 -7.51 -8.25
CA TYR A 99 5.99 -6.64 -7.16
C TYR A 99 5.85 -7.30 -5.78
N GLY A 100 4.81 -8.09 -5.55
CA GLY A 100 4.66 -8.90 -4.34
C GLY A 100 5.83 -9.89 -4.17
N ALA A 101 6.14 -10.67 -5.21
CA ALA A 101 7.27 -11.60 -5.20
C ALA A 101 8.62 -10.88 -5.00
N ARG A 102 8.80 -9.72 -5.65
CA ARG A 102 10.01 -8.91 -5.48
C ARG A 102 10.14 -8.35 -4.06
N ALA A 103 9.05 -7.93 -3.43
CA ALA A 103 9.07 -7.42 -2.06
C ALA A 103 9.52 -8.50 -1.05
N LEU A 104 9.14 -9.76 -1.27
CA LEU A 104 9.66 -10.90 -0.50
C LEU A 104 11.18 -11.03 -0.66
N ASN A 105 11.68 -11.04 -1.90
CA ASN A 105 13.11 -11.16 -2.19
C ASN A 105 13.95 -9.99 -1.64
N ASN A 106 13.41 -8.77 -1.65
CA ASN A 106 14.11 -7.57 -1.17
C ASN A 106 14.35 -7.55 0.35
N GLN A 107 13.76 -8.46 1.12
CA GLN A 107 14.04 -8.58 2.55
C GLN A 107 15.43 -9.16 2.83
N LEU A 108 15.96 -9.96 1.90
CA LEU A 108 17.23 -10.66 2.11
C LEU A 108 18.38 -9.86 1.52
N LYS A 109 19.39 -9.60 2.35
CA LYS A 109 20.73 -9.25 1.87
C LYS A 109 21.50 -10.52 1.50
N SER A 110 22.52 -10.37 0.66
CA SER A 110 23.41 -11.49 0.32
C SER A 110 23.94 -12.18 1.59
N SER A 111 23.79 -13.50 1.68
CA SER A 111 24.13 -14.38 2.82
C SER A 111 23.12 -14.46 3.98
N GLU A 112 21.96 -13.80 3.91
CA GLU A 112 20.88 -13.99 4.89
C GLU A 112 20.13 -15.31 4.65
N LYS A 113 19.67 -15.97 5.73
CA LYS A 113 19.03 -17.27 5.63
C LYS A 113 17.56 -17.11 5.26
N TYR A 114 17.08 -17.89 4.30
CA TYR A 114 15.67 -17.89 3.87
C TYR A 114 14.67 -18.06 5.02
N ARG A 115 15.05 -18.77 6.10
CA ARG A 115 14.22 -18.97 7.30
C ARG A 115 13.92 -17.68 8.08
N ASP A 116 14.67 -16.62 7.83
CA ASP A 116 14.53 -15.33 8.52
C ASP A 116 13.55 -14.39 7.77
N LEU A 117 13.05 -14.80 6.59
CA LEU A 117 12.03 -14.07 5.83
C LEU A 117 10.79 -13.82 6.67
N LYS A 118 10.34 -12.56 6.68
CA LYS A 118 9.06 -12.20 7.27
C LYS A 118 7.96 -12.22 6.19
N PRO A 119 6.72 -12.53 6.56
CA PRO A 119 5.60 -12.42 5.63
C PRO A 119 5.49 -11.00 5.03
N VAL A 120 5.14 -10.95 3.74
CA VAL A 120 4.77 -9.72 3.03
C VAL A 120 3.31 -9.81 2.62
N TYR A 121 2.55 -8.75 2.89
CA TYR A 121 1.16 -8.63 2.50
C TYR A 121 1.00 -7.46 1.55
N GLN A 122 0.46 -7.68 0.36
CA GLN A 122 0.06 -6.61 -0.54
C GLN A 122 -1.46 -6.43 -0.46
N ILE A 123 -1.91 -5.25 -0.05
CA ILE A 123 -3.32 -4.90 0.10
C ILE A 123 -3.62 -3.81 -0.92
N ILE A 124 -4.32 -4.19 -1.99
CA ILE A 124 -4.59 -3.33 -3.14
C ILE A 124 -6.07 -3.00 -3.18
N PHE A 125 -6.40 -1.71 -3.11
CA PHE A 125 -7.75 -1.20 -3.31
C PHE A 125 -7.96 -0.95 -4.80
N ILE A 126 -8.88 -1.70 -5.41
CA ILE A 126 -9.23 -1.59 -6.83
C ILE A 126 -10.74 -1.48 -7.00
N GLU A 127 -11.19 -0.74 -8.01
CA GLU A 127 -12.61 -0.58 -8.35
C GLU A 127 -13.20 -1.81 -9.11
N LYS A 128 -12.49 -2.95 -9.15
CA LYS A 128 -12.87 -4.18 -9.89
C LYS A 128 -12.45 -5.46 -9.14
N TYR A 129 -12.94 -6.63 -9.58
CA TYR A 129 -12.59 -7.93 -8.99
C TYR A 129 -11.27 -8.50 -9.54
N ALA A 130 -10.50 -9.21 -8.70
CA ALA A 130 -9.31 -9.94 -9.10
C ALA A 130 -9.62 -11.08 -10.07
N TRP A 131 -8.87 -11.16 -11.18
CA TRP A 131 -9.17 -12.01 -12.35
C TRP A 131 -9.03 -13.52 -12.09
N ASN A 132 -8.13 -13.96 -11.20
CA ASN A 132 -7.72 -15.38 -11.16
C ASN A 132 -8.61 -16.30 -10.30
N ASN A 133 -9.15 -15.82 -9.19
CA ASN A 133 -9.87 -16.67 -8.23
C ASN A 133 -11.07 -15.97 -7.56
N LYS A 134 -11.38 -14.73 -7.96
CA LYS A 134 -12.37 -13.85 -7.28
C LYS A 134 -12.13 -13.67 -5.77
N ASN A 135 -11.00 -14.12 -5.23
CA ASN A 135 -10.63 -13.89 -3.85
C ASN A 135 -10.05 -12.48 -3.73
N LEU A 136 -10.46 -11.78 -2.68
CA LEU A 136 -9.95 -10.46 -2.34
C LEU A 136 -8.54 -10.52 -1.72
N ILE A 137 -8.07 -11.72 -1.36
CA ILE A 137 -6.82 -11.98 -0.65
C ILE A 137 -6.11 -13.15 -1.35
N ASN A 138 -4.88 -12.92 -1.80
CA ASN A 138 -4.00 -13.96 -2.32
C ASN A 138 -2.88 -14.22 -1.31
N HIS A 139 -2.60 -15.51 -1.09
CA HIS A 139 -1.49 -15.98 -0.25
C HIS A 139 -0.46 -16.63 -1.19
N TYR A 140 0.81 -16.24 -1.06
CA TYR A 140 1.94 -16.75 -1.85
C TYR A 140 3.03 -17.26 -0.93
#